data_AF-A0A7J8GKJ0-F1
#
_entry.id   AF-A0A7J8GKJ0-F1
#
_cell.length_a   1.000
_cell.length_b   1.000
_cell.length_c   1.000
_cell.angle_alpha   90.00
_cell.angle_beta   90.00
_cell.angle_gamma   90.00
#
_symmetry.space_group_name_H-M   'P 1'
#
loop_
_entity.id
_entity.type
_entity.pdbx_description
1 polymer ?
#
loop_
_entity_poly.entity_id
_entity_poly.type
_entity_poly.pdbx_seq_one_letter_code
_entity_poly.pdbx_strand_id
1 'polypeptide(L)'
;MNLIDIYRELHLKTAEFTFFSSAHGTFSKIDHMLGHKLSLYKLKKIEIISSIISDHNYMKLEINYNGNMQRHLNIWRLSNILLNNEWVTKEIKKEIENFLETNEMNTQQHIICGTQQKWI
;
A
#
# COMPACT_ATOMS: atom_id res chain seq x y z
N MET A 1 -23.87 -0.25 -10.42
CA MET A 1 -22.58 -0.53 -9.74
C MET A 1 -21.90 0.82 -9.53
N ASN A 2 -22.03 1.42 -8.35
CA ASN A 2 -21.64 2.83 -8.09
C ASN A 2 -20.33 2.90 -7.29
N LEU A 3 -19.24 2.45 -7.93
CA LEU A 3 -17.89 2.64 -7.40
C LEU A 3 -17.36 4.01 -7.84
N ILE A 4 -16.71 4.71 -6.92
CA ILE A 4 -16.05 5.98 -7.15
C ILE A 4 -14.59 5.87 -6.68
N ASP A 5 -13.74 6.69 -7.28
CA ASP A 5 -12.40 6.94 -6.78
C ASP A 5 -12.51 7.83 -5.53
N ILE A 6 -12.21 7.23 -4.37
CA ILE A 6 -12.32 7.88 -3.06
C ILE A 6 -11.38 9.08 -2.96
N TYR A 7 -10.14 8.94 -3.44
CA TYR A 7 -9.14 9.99 -3.35
C TYR A 7 -9.61 11.20 -4.15
N ARG A 8 -10.06 10.98 -5.39
CA ARG A 8 -10.52 12.05 -6.27
C ARG A 8 -11.76 12.76 -5.75
N GLU A 9 -12.68 12.04 -5.12
CA GLU A 9 -13.89 12.63 -4.54
C GLU A 9 -13.55 13.59 -3.38
N LEU A 10 -12.55 13.24 -2.56
CA LEU A 10 -12.15 14.05 -1.41
C LEU A 10 -11.17 15.18 -1.78
N HIS A 11 -10.42 15.04 -2.88
CA HIS A 11 -9.32 15.94 -3.26
C HIS A 11 -9.45 16.45 -4.71
N LEU A 12 -10.62 16.99 -5.06
CA LEU A 12 -10.98 17.37 -6.44
C LEU A 12 -9.98 18.31 -7.15
N LYS A 13 -9.25 19.14 -6.40
CA LYS A 13 -8.32 20.15 -6.95
C LYS A 13 -6.85 19.81 -6.71
N THR A 14 -6.56 18.72 -6.00
CA THR A 14 -5.21 18.41 -5.55
C THR A 14 -4.46 17.60 -6.61
N ALA A 15 -3.30 18.11 -7.01
CA ALA A 15 -2.37 17.43 -7.91
C ALA A 15 -1.27 16.71 -7.09
N GLU A 16 -1.63 15.59 -6.49
CA GLU A 16 -0.67 14.63 -5.92
C GLU A 16 -0.60 13.38 -6.80
N PHE A 17 0.53 12.66 -6.73
CA PHE A 17 0.86 11.55 -7.62
C PHE A 17 1.24 10.30 -6.83
N THR A 18 0.93 9.13 -7.37
CA THR A 18 1.24 7.85 -6.72
C THR A 18 2.45 7.16 -7.32
N PHE A 19 3.00 7.66 -8.43
CA PHE A 19 4.11 7.03 -9.13
C PHE A 19 5.04 8.05 -9.78
N PHE A 20 6.33 7.75 -9.80
CA PHE A 20 7.35 8.47 -10.55
C PHE A 20 8.10 7.55 -11.52
N SER A 21 8.02 7.85 -12.82
CA SER A 21 8.80 7.15 -13.84
C SER A 21 10.16 7.82 -14.01
N SER A 22 11.23 7.18 -13.53
CA SER A 22 12.60 7.68 -13.73
C SER A 22 12.96 7.75 -15.22
N ALA A 23 12.60 6.72 -16.01
CA ALA A 23 12.90 6.64 -17.44
C ALA A 23 12.29 7.78 -18.27
N HIS A 24 11.14 8.30 -17.83
CA HIS A 24 10.42 9.38 -18.53
C HIS A 24 10.48 10.72 -17.80
N GLY A 25 10.99 10.76 -16.56
CA GLY A 25 10.99 11.95 -15.72
C GLY A 25 9.59 12.48 -15.40
N THR A 26 8.57 11.61 -15.37
CA THR A 26 7.16 12.00 -15.23
C THR A 26 6.52 11.45 -13.97
N PHE A 27 5.60 12.22 -13.40
CA PHE A 27 4.73 11.79 -12.31
C PHE A 27 3.36 11.38 -12.84
N SER A 28 2.85 10.27 -12.32
CA SER A 28 1.54 9.73 -12.68
C SER A 28 0.75 9.32 -11.44
N LYS A 29 -0.58 9.27 -11.56
CA LYS A 29 -1.47 8.67 -10.58
C LYS A 29 -2.07 7.42 -11.21
N ILE A 30 -1.55 6.26 -10.83
CA ILE A 30 -1.95 4.95 -11.37
C ILE A 30 -2.55 4.03 -10.31
N ASP A 31 -2.44 4.42 -9.03
CA ASP A 31 -3.02 3.68 -7.91
C ASP A 31 -4.34 4.32 -7.49
N HIS A 32 -5.40 3.50 -7.42
CA HIS A 32 -6.77 3.96 -7.15
C HIS A 32 -7.41 3.18 -6.00
N MET A 33 -8.05 3.91 -5.08
CA MET A 33 -8.88 3.34 -4.02
C MET A 33 -10.34 3.51 -4.41
N LEU A 34 -10.93 2.41 -4.89
CA LEU A 34 -12.33 2.39 -5.29
C LEU A 34 -13.23 2.02 -4.12
N GLY A 35 -14.29 2.79 -3.92
CA GLY A 35 -15.28 2.55 -2.88
C GLY A 35 -16.69 2.83 -3.35
N HIS A 36 -17.67 2.28 -2.64
CA HIS A 36 -19.06 2.62 -2.90
C HIS A 36 -19.33 4.06 -2.45
N LYS A 37 -20.05 4.84 -3.26
CA LYS A 37 -20.36 6.25 -2.93
C LYS A 37 -21.05 6.43 -1.58
N LEU A 38 -21.93 5.50 -1.21
CA LEU A 38 -22.58 5.55 0.11
C LEU A 38 -21.62 5.26 1.27
N SER A 39 -20.42 4.71 1.05
CA SER A 39 -19.49 4.40 2.14
C SER A 39 -18.62 5.60 2.53
N LEU A 40 -18.71 6.73 1.82
CA LEU A 40 -17.91 7.93 2.09
C LEU A 40 -18.09 8.47 3.51
N TYR A 41 -19.28 8.37 4.09
CA TYR A 41 -19.53 8.86 5.47
C TYR A 41 -18.75 8.08 6.54
N LYS A 42 -18.24 6.89 6.22
CA LYS A 42 -17.40 6.09 7.10
C LYS A 42 -15.91 6.42 6.97
N LEU A 43 -15.52 7.26 6.02
CA LEU A 43 -14.12 7.59 5.80
C LEU A 43 -13.72 8.74 6.73
N LYS A 44 -12.53 8.63 7.32
CA LYS A 44 -11.94 9.67 8.17
C LYS A 44 -10.94 10.52 7.38
N LYS A 45 -10.04 9.86 6.65
CA LYS A 45 -8.96 10.52 5.91
C LYS A 45 -8.46 9.63 4.79
N ILE A 46 -8.05 10.21 3.68
CA ILE A 46 -7.22 9.54 2.68
C ILE A 46 -6.03 10.44 2.34
N GLU A 47 -4.84 9.86 2.28
CA GLU A 47 -3.59 10.58 2.01
C GLU A 47 -2.64 9.74 1.16
N ILE A 48 -1.81 10.41 0.36
CA ILE A 48 -0.68 9.80 -0.34
C ILE A 48 0.57 10.05 0.50
N ILE A 49 1.33 8.99 0.77
CA ILE A 49 2.55 9.01 1.58
C ILE A 49 3.72 8.68 0.66
N SER A 50 4.69 9.59 0.58
CA SER A 50 5.89 9.40 -0.23
C SER A 50 6.68 8.17 0.21
N SER A 51 7.10 7.35 -0.75
CA SER A 51 7.99 6.22 -0.50
C SER A 51 9.44 6.56 -0.88
N ILE A 52 10.39 6.01 -0.13
CA ILE A 52 11.83 6.08 -0.46
C ILE A 52 12.28 4.77 -1.14
N ILE A 53 11.56 3.67 -0.90
CA ILE A 53 11.97 2.32 -1.30
C ILE A 53 11.27 1.83 -2.58
N SER A 54 10.40 2.63 -3.16
CA SER A 54 9.67 2.32 -4.40
C SER A 54 9.44 3.61 -5.18
N ASP A 55 9.39 3.46 -6.49
CA ASP A 55 8.86 4.43 -7.46
C ASP A 55 7.36 4.71 -7.27
N HIS A 56 6.66 3.91 -6.47
CA HIS A 56 5.29 4.15 -6.01
C HIS A 56 5.22 4.77 -4.61
N ASN A 57 4.40 5.79 -4.47
CA ASN A 57 3.94 6.32 -3.20
C ASN A 57 2.79 5.48 -2.66
N TYR A 58 2.71 5.37 -1.33
CA TYR A 58 1.63 4.63 -0.68
C TYR A 58 0.36 5.47 -0.61
N MET A 59 -0.80 4.82 -0.70
CA MET A 59 -2.08 5.48 -0.40
C MET A 59 -2.67 4.88 0.87
N LYS A 60 -2.94 5.74 1.85
CA LYS A 60 -3.45 5.34 3.17
C LYS A 60 -4.86 5.86 3.34
N LEU A 61 -5.78 4.94 3.66
CA LEU A 61 -7.17 5.23 3.97
C LEU A 61 -7.45 4.94 5.43
N GLU A 62 -7.89 5.96 6.16
CA GLU A 62 -8.41 5.85 7.51
C GLU A 62 -9.95 5.82 7.46
N ILE A 63 -10.54 4.83 8.13
CA ILE A 63 -11.99 4.66 8.24
C ILE A 63 -12.45 4.84 9.68
N ASN A 64 -13.52 5.61 9.88
CA ASN A 64 -14.23 5.73 11.13
C ASN A 64 -15.27 4.62 11.24
N TYR A 65 -14.95 3.55 11.96
CA TYR A 65 -15.81 2.39 12.14
C TYR A 65 -16.28 2.28 13.58
N ASN A 66 -17.55 2.60 13.83
CA ASN A 66 -18.17 2.56 15.17
C ASN A 66 -18.83 1.21 15.53
N GLY A 67 -18.66 0.17 14.70
CA GLY A 67 -19.21 -1.15 14.99
C GLY A 67 -18.31 -1.96 15.91
N ASN A 68 -18.90 -2.82 16.75
CA ASN A 68 -18.13 -3.88 17.42
C ASN A 68 -17.40 -4.68 16.35
N MET A 69 -16.08 -4.83 16.49
CA MET A 69 -15.21 -5.63 15.62
C MET A 69 -15.58 -7.12 15.81
N GLN A 70 -16.77 -7.52 15.38
CA GLN A 70 -17.29 -8.85 15.60
C GLN A 70 -16.64 -9.80 14.59
N ARG A 71 -15.38 -10.15 14.91
CA ARG A 71 -14.68 -11.42 14.61
C ARG A 71 -14.84 -12.01 13.20
N HIS A 72 -15.11 -11.20 12.19
CA HIS A 72 -14.95 -11.54 10.78
C HIS A 72 -13.75 -10.78 10.22
N LEU A 73 -12.57 -11.11 10.74
CA LEU A 73 -11.31 -10.60 10.19
C LEU A 73 -10.85 -11.56 9.11
N ASN A 74 -11.29 -11.34 7.87
CA ASN A 74 -10.50 -11.77 6.70
C ASN A 74 -9.33 -10.79 6.51
N ILE A 75 -8.59 -10.51 7.59
CA ILE A 75 -7.33 -9.79 7.53
C ILE A 75 -6.31 -10.84 7.14
N TRP A 76 -5.58 -10.59 6.05
CA TRP A 76 -4.39 -11.35 5.71
C TRP A 76 -3.37 -11.15 6.83
N ARG A 77 -3.37 -12.05 7.81
CA ARG A 77 -2.43 -12.05 8.92
C ARG A 77 -1.41 -13.15 8.69
N LEU A 78 -0.15 -12.78 8.63
CA LEU A 78 0.93 -13.75 8.63
C LEU A 78 0.86 -14.60 9.91
N SER A 79 0.92 -15.92 9.76
CA SER A 79 0.78 -16.84 10.89
C SER A 79 1.94 -16.71 11.88
N ASN A 80 1.63 -16.51 13.16
CA ASN A 80 2.64 -16.48 14.22
C ASN A 80 3.41 -17.81 14.33
N ILE A 81 2.80 -18.93 13.91
CA ILE A 81 3.48 -20.25 13.91
C ILE A 81 4.66 -20.24 12.93
N LEU A 82 4.49 -19.64 11.76
CA LEU A 82 5.55 -19.50 10.77
C LEU A 82 6.65 -18.57 11.29
N LEU A 83 6.27 -17.48 11.94
CA LEU A 83 7.22 -16.51 12.52
C LEU A 83 7.96 -17.03 13.76
N ASN A 84 7.44 -18.03 14.46
CA ASN A 84 8.13 -18.66 15.58
C ASN A 84 9.15 -19.72 15.13
N ASN A 85 9.15 -20.12 13.85
CA ASN A 85 10.10 -21.06 13.31
C ASN A 85 11.41 -20.33 12.94
N GLU A 86 12.51 -20.68 13.62
CA GLU A 86 13.81 -20.02 13.43
C GLU A 86 14.35 -20.16 12.00
N TRP A 87 14.12 -21.31 11.35
CA TRP A 87 14.54 -21.51 9.97
C TRP A 87 13.75 -20.61 9.01
N VAL A 88 12.43 -20.56 9.16
CA VAL A 88 11.56 -19.70 8.34
C VAL A 88 11.95 -18.23 8.49
N THR A 89 12.20 -17.77 9.72
CA THR A 89 12.59 -16.37 9.95
C THR A 89 13.97 -16.03 9.39
N LYS A 90 14.93 -16.97 9.40
CA LYS A 90 16.23 -16.78 8.75
C LYS A 90 16.08 -16.67 7.23
N GLU A 91 15.28 -17.53 6.60
CA GLU A 91 15.04 -17.45 5.15
C GLU A 91 14.33 -16.15 4.77
N ILE A 92 13.30 -15.72 5.52
CA ILE A 92 12.65 -14.43 5.26
C ILE A 92 13.65 -13.27 5.35
N LYS A 93 14.52 -13.25 6.36
CA LYS A 93 15.55 -12.20 6.50
C LYS A 93 16.52 -12.21 5.33
N LYS A 94 17.04 -13.39 4.99
CA LYS A 94 17.95 -13.57 3.87
C LYS A 94 17.33 -13.12 2.55
N GLU A 95 16.07 -13.45 2.31
CA GLU A 95 15.38 -13.05 1.08
C GLU A 95 15.17 -11.53 1.01
N ILE A 96 14.85 -10.89 2.15
CA ILE A 96 14.76 -9.43 2.24
C ILE A 96 16.13 -8.78 1.98
N GLU A 97 17.20 -9.30 2.57
CA GLU A 97 18.58 -8.80 2.35
C GLU A 97 18.98 -8.94 0.87
N ASN A 98 18.78 -10.13 0.28
CA ASN A 98 19.04 -10.38 -1.14
C ASN A 98 18.25 -9.43 -2.05
N PHE A 99 16.98 -9.17 -1.72
CA PHE A 99 16.15 -8.23 -2.47
C PHE A 99 16.72 -6.82 -2.43
N LEU A 100 17.15 -6.35 -1.24
CA LEU A 100 17.75 -5.02 -1.11
C LEU A 100 19.07 -4.90 -1.88
N GLU A 101 19.95 -5.91 -1.79
CA GLU A 101 21.24 -5.92 -2.50
C GLU A 101 21.05 -5.94 -4.03
N THR A 102 20.14 -6.79 -4.54
CA THR A 102 19.89 -6.90 -5.98
C THR A 102 19.19 -5.68 -6.57
N ASN A 103 18.36 -4.99 -5.77
CA ASN A 103 17.69 -3.77 -6.17
C ASN A 103 18.65 -2.57 -6.28
N GLU A 104 19.68 -2.50 -5.44
CA GLU A 104 20.71 -1.45 -5.56
C GLU A 104 21.59 -1.61 -6.81
N MET A 105 21.75 -2.83 -7.34
CA MET A 105 22.63 -3.11 -8.48
C MET A 105 21.95 -2.99 -9.87
N ASN A 106 20.62 -3.05 -9.94
CA ASN A 106 19.88 -3.08 -11.21
C ASN A 106 18.96 -1.86 -11.37
N THR A 107 19.50 -0.74 -11.83
CA THR A 107 18.76 0.50 -12.14
C THR A 107 17.74 0.39 -13.31
N GLN A 108 17.36 -0.81 -13.78
CA GLN A 108 16.51 -0.96 -14.98
C GLN A 108 15.51 -2.13 -15.01
N GLN A 109 15.21 -2.81 -13.89
CA GLN A 109 14.14 -3.81 -13.92
C GLN A 109 12.95 -3.41 -13.05
N HIS A 110 11.77 -3.42 -13.68
CA HIS A 110 10.48 -3.12 -13.07
C HIS A 110 10.22 -4.06 -11.88
N ILE A 111 10.06 -3.50 -10.67
CA ILE A 111 9.78 -4.27 -9.46
C ILE A 111 8.32 -4.09 -9.08
N ILE A 112 7.60 -5.20 -8.92
CA ILE A 112 6.24 -5.22 -8.36
C ILE A 112 6.38 -5.30 -6.84
N CYS A 113 6.28 -4.15 -6.15
CA CYS A 113 6.16 -4.11 -4.70
C CYS A 113 4.68 -4.30 -4.31
N GLY A 114 4.35 -5.42 -3.65
CA GLY A 114 3.04 -5.59 -3.04
C GLY A 114 2.91 -4.70 -1.80
N THR A 115 1.91 -3.81 -1.76
CA THR A 115 1.64 -2.94 -0.62
C THR A 115 1.23 -3.76 0.61
N GLN A 116 2.13 -3.91 1.59
CA GLN A 116 1.76 -4.35 2.94
C GLN A 116 1.38 -3.13 3.80
N GLN A 117 0.12 -3.09 4.23
CA GLN A 117 -0.32 -2.15 5.25
C GLN A 117 0.26 -2.57 6.61
N LYS A 118 1.19 -1.77 7.15
CA LYS A 118 1.63 -1.84 8.54
C LYS A 118 0.69 -0.96 9.37
N TRP A 119 0.05 -1.54 10.39
CA TRP A 119 -0.64 -0.79 11.44
C TRP A 119 0.12 -0.98 12.75
N ILE A 120 0.36 0.14 13.46
CA ILE A 120 0.80 0.22 14.86
C ILE A 120 -0.42 0.02 15.75
#